data_AF-A0A537GSK4-F1
#
_entry.id   AF-A0A537GSK4-F1
#
_cell.length_a   1.000
_cell.length_b   1.000
_cell.length_c   1.000
_cell.angle_alpha   90.00
_cell.angle_beta   90.00
_cell.angle_gamma   90.00
#
_symmetry.space_group_name_H-M   'P 1'
#
loop_
_entity.id
_entity.type
_entity.pdbx_description
1 polymer ?
#
loop_
_entity_poly.entity_id
_entity_poly.type
_entity_poly.pdbx_seq_one_letter_code
_entity_poly.pdbx_strand_id
1 'polypeptide(L)'
;PKHPYTRALLNAIPIPDPKRRARKILPRGEVPDAVYPPAGCRFHPRCPAVLPTCGWEGRDFIDYLEERRLSPEKVQRDEEILGPLDEWWARGFQAGRKIGEHDPAQLIEHVRSILTEAQPQMNRAVRDVSVRNRQITIEFHNPDLLGPKEVEGRLVECLLY
;
A
#
# COMPACT_ATOMS: atom_id res chain seq x y z
N PRO A 1 4.79 -18.37 16.33
CA PRO A 1 3.79 -17.32 16.00
C PRO A 1 3.59 -17.23 14.49
N LYS A 2 2.32 -17.24 14.06
CA LYS A 2 2.04 -17.20 12.64
C LYS A 2 2.03 -15.77 12.09
N HIS A 3 1.41 -14.81 12.79
CA HIS A 3 1.27 -13.43 12.32
C HIS A 3 2.60 -12.81 11.87
N PRO A 4 2.69 -12.23 10.64
CA PRO A 4 3.94 -11.69 10.11
C PRO A 4 4.61 -10.64 11.01
N TYR A 5 3.84 -9.76 11.65
CA TYR A 5 4.35 -8.82 12.66
C TYR A 5 5.10 -9.51 13.81
N THR A 6 4.48 -10.49 14.49
CA THR A 6 5.12 -11.21 15.59
C THR A 6 6.33 -12.01 15.13
N ARG A 7 6.29 -12.61 13.93
CA ARG A 7 7.47 -13.27 13.33
C ARG A 7 8.61 -12.29 13.14
N ALA A 8 8.31 -11.08 12.67
CA ALA A 8 9.30 -10.03 12.47
C ALA A 8 9.91 -9.55 13.80
N LEU A 9 9.10 -9.39 14.86
CA LEU A 9 9.58 -9.06 16.20
C LEU A 9 10.54 -10.12 16.75
N LEU A 10 10.19 -11.41 16.65
CA LEU A 10 11.09 -12.48 17.09
C LEU A 10 12.39 -12.54 16.27
N ASN A 11 12.31 -12.28 14.96
CA ASN A 11 13.50 -12.22 14.09
C ASN A 11 14.40 -10.99 14.36
N ALA A 12 13.87 -9.95 15.00
CA ALA A 12 14.64 -8.77 15.35
C ALA A 12 15.53 -9.01 16.59
N ILE A 13 15.26 -10.06 17.38
CA ILE A 13 16.05 -10.41 18.57
C ILE A 13 17.49 -10.76 18.15
N PRO A 14 18.51 -10.05 18.67
CA PRO A 14 19.90 -10.30 18.31
C PRO A 14 20.39 -11.66 18.83
N ILE A 15 21.19 -12.35 18.02
CA ILE A 15 21.87 -13.58 18.44
C ILE A 15 23.19 -13.17 19.11
N PRO A 16 23.48 -13.59 20.36
CA PRO A 16 24.70 -13.19 21.08
C PRO A 16 26.01 -13.62 20.42
N ASP A 17 25.99 -14.71 19.64
CA ASP A 17 27.16 -15.23 18.95
C ASP A 17 27.53 -14.35 17.73
N PRO A 18 28.70 -13.68 17.75
CA PRO A 18 29.12 -12.77 16.68
C PRO A 18 29.38 -13.48 15.34
N LYS A 19 29.58 -14.80 15.33
CA LYS A 19 29.75 -15.60 14.10
C LYS A 19 28.41 -16.00 13.47
N ARG A 20 27.29 -15.87 14.19
CA ARG A 20 25.95 -16.20 13.70
C ARG A 20 25.19 -14.94 13.28
N ARG A 21 25.21 -14.64 11.98
CA ARG A 21 24.31 -13.64 11.39
C ARG A 21 23.07 -14.34 10.83
N ALA A 22 21.92 -14.16 11.47
CA ALA A 22 20.63 -14.57 10.90
C ALA A 22 20.14 -13.54 9.87
N ARG A 23 19.48 -14.02 8.80
CA ARG A 23 18.71 -13.16 7.90
C ARG A 23 17.53 -12.58 8.67
N LYS A 24 17.56 -11.27 8.94
CA LYS A 24 16.47 -10.56 9.62
C LYS A 24 15.36 -10.27 8.62
N ILE A 25 14.16 -10.77 8.89
CA ILE A 25 12.94 -10.33 8.18
C ILE A 25 12.37 -9.19 9.00
N LEU A 26 12.75 -7.96 8.65
CA LEU A 26 12.24 -6.75 9.31
C LEU A 26 10.96 -6.27 8.62
N PRO A 27 9.99 -5.70 9.37
CA PRO A 27 8.88 -4.98 8.76
C PRO A 27 9.42 -3.84 7.90
N ARG A 28 8.82 -3.63 6.72
CA ARG A 28 9.18 -2.52 5.84
C ARG A 28 8.47 -1.24 6.27
N GLY A 29 8.97 -0.12 5.78
CA GLY A 29 8.33 1.19 5.93
C GLY A 29 8.22 1.69 7.36
N GLU A 30 7.64 2.88 7.47
CA GLU A 30 7.37 3.56 8.73
C GLU A 30 6.10 3.02 9.40
N VAL A 31 5.86 3.46 10.64
CA VAL A 31 4.64 3.14 11.37
C VAL A 31 3.50 3.98 10.78
N PRO A 32 2.34 3.39 10.42
CA PRO A 32 1.21 4.17 9.90
C PRO A 32 0.71 5.21 10.90
N ASP A 33 0.05 6.25 10.38
CA ASP A 33 -0.59 7.28 11.21
C ASP A 33 -1.62 6.66 12.19
N ALA A 34 -1.53 7.03 13.46
CA ALA A 34 -2.44 6.59 14.50
C ALA A 34 -3.79 7.32 14.48
N VAL A 35 -3.83 8.55 13.98
CA VAL A 35 -5.05 9.37 13.82
C VAL A 35 -5.87 8.86 12.64
N TYR A 36 -5.17 8.46 11.57
CA TYR A 36 -5.78 7.95 10.34
C TYR A 36 -5.30 6.52 10.04
N PRO A 37 -5.66 5.53 10.88
CA PRO A 37 -5.15 4.18 10.71
C PRO A 37 -5.68 3.56 9.40
N PRO A 38 -4.88 2.75 8.68
CA PRO A 38 -5.31 2.10 7.44
C PRO A 38 -6.56 1.25 7.63
N ALA A 39 -7.39 1.14 6.59
CA ALA A 39 -8.54 0.24 6.64
C ALA A 39 -8.11 -1.23 6.75
N GLY A 40 -8.99 -2.07 7.31
CA GLY A 40 -8.69 -3.50 7.50
C GLY A 40 -7.49 -3.75 8.42
N CYS A 41 -6.46 -4.41 7.88
CA CYS A 41 -5.28 -4.84 8.64
C CYS A 41 -4.30 -3.67 8.82
N ARG A 42 -4.26 -3.05 10.01
CA ARG A 42 -3.34 -1.93 10.31
C ARG A 42 -1.85 -2.20 10.02
N PHE A 43 -1.44 -3.47 9.90
CA PHE A 43 -0.07 -3.85 9.56
C PHE A 43 0.17 -4.02 8.05
N HIS A 44 -0.86 -3.95 7.19
CA HIS A 44 -0.74 -4.22 5.75
C HIS A 44 0.30 -3.36 5.01
N PRO A 45 0.53 -2.06 5.34
CA PRO A 45 1.55 -1.26 4.64
C PRO A 45 2.97 -1.81 4.84
N ARG A 46 3.18 -2.51 5.96
CA ARG A 46 4.48 -3.04 6.40
C ARG A 46 4.59 -4.56 6.26
N CYS A 47 3.49 -5.22 5.89
CA CYS A 47 3.37 -6.67 5.89
C CYS A 47 4.06 -7.27 4.65
N PRO A 48 5.03 -8.19 4.83
CA PRO A 48 5.68 -8.86 3.70
C PRO A 48 4.78 -9.90 3.00
N ALA A 49 3.61 -10.21 3.58
CA ALA A 49 2.68 -11.24 3.12
C ALA A 49 1.26 -10.66 2.97
N VAL A 50 1.16 -9.46 2.42
CA VAL A 50 -0.11 -8.76 2.22
C VAL A 50 -0.95 -9.42 1.11
N LEU A 51 -2.27 -9.42 1.34
CA LEU A 51 -3.29 -9.89 0.41
C LEU A 51 -4.00 -8.67 -0.23
N PRO A 52 -4.63 -8.84 -1.41
CA PRO A 52 -5.40 -7.78 -2.06
C PRO A 52 -6.42 -7.09 -1.15
N THR A 53 -7.08 -7.86 -0.28
CA THR A 53 -8.17 -7.43 0.61
C THR A 53 -7.70 -7.05 2.01
N CYS A 54 -6.41 -6.73 2.19
CA CYS A 54 -5.91 -6.32 3.51
C CYS A 54 -6.33 -4.89 3.92
N GLY A 55 -6.90 -4.09 3.01
CA GLY A 55 -7.53 -2.80 3.31
C GLY A 55 -6.83 -1.55 2.81
N TRP A 56 -6.26 -1.61 1.61
CA TRP A 56 -5.75 -0.41 0.94
C TRP A 56 -6.89 0.53 0.52
N GLU A 57 -6.67 1.82 0.72
CA GLU A 57 -7.61 2.89 0.42
C GLU A 57 -7.04 3.86 -0.61
N GLY A 58 -7.92 4.67 -1.20
CA GLY A 58 -7.52 5.72 -2.13
C GLY A 58 -6.53 6.71 -1.53
N ARG A 59 -6.66 7.01 -0.23
CA ARG A 59 -5.71 7.92 0.46
C ARG A 59 -4.30 7.35 0.49
N ASP A 60 -4.15 6.04 0.67
CA ASP A 60 -2.82 5.40 0.72
C ASP A 60 -2.09 5.57 -0.63
N PHE A 61 -2.84 5.62 -1.73
CA PHE A 61 -2.28 5.91 -3.04
C PHE A 61 -1.85 7.38 -3.18
N ILE A 62 -2.62 8.31 -2.62
CA ILE A 62 -2.25 9.74 -2.62
C ILE A 62 -0.99 9.96 -1.79
N ASP A 63 -0.93 9.37 -0.58
CA ASP A 63 0.25 9.42 0.28
C ASP A 63 1.47 8.84 -0.45
N TYR A 64 1.30 7.73 -1.16
CA TYR A 64 2.37 7.16 -1.97
C TYR A 64 2.82 8.06 -3.12
N LEU A 65 1.91 8.76 -3.80
CA LEU A 65 2.26 9.74 -4.82
C LEU A 65 3.03 10.93 -4.23
N GLU A 66 2.67 11.37 -3.03
CA GLU A 66 3.39 12.44 -2.31
C GLU A 66 4.81 11.99 -1.93
N GLU A 67 4.95 10.82 -1.30
CA GLU A 67 6.26 10.23 -0.98
C GLU A 67 7.15 10.07 -2.22
N ARG A 68 6.57 9.63 -3.34
CA ARG A 68 7.28 9.46 -4.60
C ARG A 68 7.85 10.78 -5.14
N ARG A 69 7.14 11.89 -4.93
CA ARG A 69 7.59 13.25 -5.30
C ARG A 69 8.65 13.82 -4.35
N LEU A 70 9.05 13.12 -3.30
CA LEU A 70 10.25 13.51 -2.53
C LEU A 70 11.54 13.25 -3.32
N SER A 71 11.49 12.46 -4.40
CA SER A 71 12.64 12.17 -5.27
C SER A 71 12.70 13.14 -6.47
N PRO A 72 13.73 14.01 -6.59
CA PRO A 72 13.80 15.03 -7.64
C PRO A 72 13.65 14.49 -9.08
N GLU A 73 14.19 13.31 -9.36
CA GLU A 73 14.12 12.65 -10.67
C GLU A 73 12.68 12.27 -11.07
N LYS A 74 11.81 12.02 -10.08
CA LYS A 74 10.44 11.57 -10.29
C LYS A 74 9.45 12.73 -10.36
N VAL A 75 9.72 13.81 -9.63
CA VAL A 75 8.85 15.01 -9.54
C VAL A 75 8.46 15.52 -10.92
N GLN A 76 9.44 15.85 -11.77
CA GLN A 76 9.17 16.52 -13.04
C GLN A 76 8.24 15.69 -13.93
N ARG A 77 8.55 14.40 -14.10
CA ARG A 77 7.76 13.49 -14.94
C ARG A 77 6.37 13.23 -14.35
N ASP A 78 6.28 13.04 -13.02
CA ASP A 78 5.02 12.79 -12.36
C ASP A 78 4.11 14.02 -12.38
N GLU A 79 4.64 15.23 -12.24
CA GLU A 79 3.88 16.47 -12.37
C GLU A 79 3.36 16.70 -13.78
N GLU A 80 4.18 16.50 -14.80
CA GLU A 80 3.78 16.64 -16.21
C GLU A 80 2.66 15.68 -16.62
N ILE A 81 2.67 14.46 -16.10
CA ILE A 81 1.69 13.42 -16.51
C ILE A 81 0.50 13.37 -15.54
N LEU A 82 0.76 13.27 -14.24
CA LEU A 82 -0.27 13.13 -13.21
C LEU A 82 -0.91 14.45 -12.80
N GLY A 83 -0.37 15.60 -13.21
CA GLY A 83 -0.82 16.91 -12.76
C GLY A 83 -0.54 17.16 -11.27
N PRO A 84 -1.07 18.26 -10.71
CA PRO A 84 -0.87 18.59 -9.31
C PRO A 84 -1.67 17.64 -8.39
N LEU A 85 -1.14 17.35 -7.19
CA LEU A 85 -1.77 16.38 -6.27
C LEU A 85 -3.10 16.86 -5.67
N ASP A 86 -3.32 18.17 -5.60
CA ASP A 86 -4.57 18.77 -5.11
C ASP A 86 -5.78 18.51 -6.03
N GLU A 87 -5.55 18.18 -7.30
CA GLU A 87 -6.58 17.70 -8.23
C GLU A 87 -6.96 16.23 -8.03
N TRP A 88 -6.18 15.49 -7.24
CA TRP A 88 -6.48 14.12 -6.88
C TRP A 88 -7.43 14.07 -5.69
N TRP A 89 -8.40 13.17 -5.77
CA TRP A 89 -9.34 12.89 -4.69
C TRP A 89 -9.16 11.47 -4.20
N ALA A 90 -9.47 11.25 -2.92
CA ALA A 90 -9.59 9.94 -2.30
C ALA A 90 -10.95 9.83 -1.61
N ARG A 91 -11.67 8.73 -1.84
CA ARG A 91 -12.96 8.42 -1.21
C ARG A 91 -13.04 6.92 -0.92
N GLY A 92 -12.79 6.54 0.33
CA GLY A 92 -12.73 5.13 0.73
C GLY A 92 -11.73 4.35 -0.14
N PHE A 93 -12.20 3.30 -0.80
CA PHE A 93 -11.40 2.40 -1.64
C PHE A 93 -11.21 2.90 -3.08
N GLN A 94 -11.33 4.22 -3.31
CA GLN A 94 -11.15 4.81 -4.62
C GLN A 94 -10.28 6.06 -4.54
N ALA A 95 -9.39 6.21 -5.52
CA ALA A 95 -8.66 7.44 -5.79
C ALA A 95 -8.81 7.83 -7.24
N GLY A 96 -8.69 9.11 -7.56
CA GLY A 96 -8.75 9.53 -8.95
C GLY A 96 -8.53 11.02 -9.14
N ARG A 97 -8.53 11.43 -10.41
CA ARG A 97 -8.49 12.85 -10.80
C ARG A 97 -9.27 13.07 -12.08
N LYS A 98 -9.61 14.34 -12.35
CA LYS A 98 -10.09 14.74 -13.67
C LYS A 98 -8.94 14.70 -14.68
N ILE A 99 -9.25 14.21 -15.87
CA ILE A 99 -8.38 14.26 -17.02
C ILE A 99 -8.64 15.59 -17.71
N GLY A 100 -7.71 16.53 -17.49
CA GLY A 100 -7.65 17.81 -18.20
C GLY A 100 -7.30 17.61 -19.68
N GLU A 101 -6.26 18.28 -20.15
CA GLU A 101 -5.78 18.16 -21.55
C GLU A 101 -4.85 16.96 -21.79
N HIS A 102 -4.50 16.24 -20.72
CA HIS A 102 -3.61 15.08 -20.76
C HIS A 102 -4.22 13.93 -21.57
N ASP A 103 -3.38 13.18 -22.28
CA ASP A 103 -3.79 11.95 -22.96
C ASP A 103 -4.22 10.88 -21.93
N PRO A 104 -5.48 10.41 -21.97
CA PRO A 104 -5.96 9.36 -21.07
C PRO A 104 -5.11 8.09 -21.11
N ALA A 105 -4.59 7.70 -22.27
CA ALA A 105 -3.82 6.48 -22.42
C ALA A 105 -2.47 6.59 -21.69
N GLN A 106 -1.76 7.69 -21.92
CA GLN A 106 -0.51 8.00 -21.23
C GLN A 106 -0.69 8.07 -19.70
N LEU A 107 -1.79 8.66 -19.22
CA LEU A 107 -2.08 8.75 -17.80
C LEU A 107 -2.31 7.37 -17.16
N ILE A 108 -3.08 6.49 -17.82
CA ILE A 108 -3.31 5.12 -17.33
C ILE A 108 -1.99 4.33 -17.29
N GLU A 109 -1.20 4.42 -18.36
CA GLU A 109 0.08 3.72 -18.45
C GLU A 109 1.03 4.16 -17.34
N HIS A 110 1.13 5.46 -17.09
CA HIS A 110 1.98 6.01 -16.05
C HIS A 110 1.51 5.59 -14.65
N VAL A 111 0.20 5.64 -14.36
CA VAL A 111 -0.35 5.13 -13.09
C VAL A 111 -0.04 3.64 -12.91
N ARG A 112 -0.18 2.82 -13.95
CA ARG A 112 0.17 1.38 -13.88
C ARG A 112 1.67 1.16 -13.65
N SER A 113 2.51 1.99 -14.25
CA SER A 113 3.96 1.96 -14.01
C SER A 113 4.29 2.27 -12.55
N ILE A 114 3.70 3.33 -12.00
CA ILE A 114 3.82 3.72 -10.59
C ILE A 114 3.36 2.59 -9.65
N LEU A 115 2.19 2.00 -9.92
CA LEU A 115 1.68 0.87 -9.14
C LEU A 115 2.62 -0.35 -9.19
N THR A 116 3.29 -0.58 -10.32
CA THR A 116 4.28 -1.65 -10.45
C THR A 116 5.54 -1.37 -9.62
N GLU A 117 5.96 -0.11 -9.54
CA GLU A 117 7.08 0.34 -8.71
C GLU A 117 6.78 0.31 -7.20
N ALA A 118 5.51 0.50 -6.80
CA ALA A 118 5.04 0.58 -5.40
C ALA A 118 5.24 -0.69 -4.56
N GLN A 119 6.03 -1.67 -5.04
CA GLN A 119 6.20 -3.01 -4.50
C GLN A 119 4.88 -3.81 -4.56
N PRO A 120 4.90 -5.15 -4.41
CA PRO A 120 3.68 -5.98 -4.56
C PRO A 120 2.53 -5.64 -3.61
N GLN A 121 2.74 -4.80 -2.60
CA GLN A 121 1.77 -4.57 -1.55
C GLN A 121 0.53 -3.80 -2.02
N MET A 122 0.73 -2.63 -2.64
CA MET A 122 -0.36 -1.80 -3.14
C MET A 122 -0.87 -2.30 -4.50
N ASN A 123 0.03 -2.70 -5.40
CA ASN A 123 -0.33 -3.18 -6.74
C ASN A 123 -1.37 -4.31 -6.70
N ARG A 124 -1.17 -5.27 -5.79
CA ARG A 124 -2.09 -6.40 -5.63
C ARG A 124 -3.47 -6.01 -5.10
N ALA A 125 -3.57 -4.86 -4.44
CA ALA A 125 -4.83 -4.38 -3.89
C ALA A 125 -5.63 -3.54 -4.88
N VAL A 126 -5.03 -3.14 -6.01
CA VAL A 126 -5.75 -2.45 -7.09
C VAL A 126 -6.59 -3.47 -7.85
N ARG A 127 -7.91 -3.24 -7.82
CA ARG A 127 -8.92 -4.01 -8.53
C ARG A 127 -9.04 -3.57 -9.99
N ASP A 128 -9.04 -2.26 -10.22
CA ASP A 128 -9.20 -1.67 -11.55
C ASP A 128 -8.50 -0.31 -11.65
N VAL A 129 -8.02 0.01 -12.85
CA VAL A 129 -7.60 1.36 -13.24
C VAL A 129 -8.31 1.67 -14.54
N SER A 130 -9.32 2.53 -14.47
CA SER A 130 -10.16 2.87 -15.61
C SER A 130 -10.37 4.36 -15.76
N VAL A 131 -10.78 4.74 -16.97
CA VAL A 131 -11.14 6.11 -17.31
C VAL A 131 -12.61 6.16 -17.68
N ARG A 132 -13.38 7.01 -16.98
CA ARG A 132 -14.79 7.26 -17.26
C ARG A 132 -15.09 8.75 -17.09
N ASN A 133 -15.93 9.32 -17.94
CA ASN A 133 -16.35 10.73 -17.86
C ASN A 133 -15.18 11.73 -17.75
N ARG A 134 -14.10 11.50 -18.52
CA ARG A 134 -12.83 12.26 -18.42
C ARG A 134 -12.26 12.29 -17.00
N GLN A 135 -12.34 11.18 -16.28
CA GLN A 135 -11.72 11.00 -14.97
C GLN A 135 -11.01 9.66 -14.97
N ILE A 136 -9.79 9.65 -14.45
CA ILE A 136 -9.12 8.40 -14.09
C ILE A 136 -9.58 8.01 -12.69
N THR A 137 -9.84 6.72 -12.49
CA THR A 137 -10.20 6.14 -11.19
C THR A 137 -9.39 4.88 -10.98
N ILE A 138 -8.70 4.85 -9.84
CA ILE A 138 -8.06 3.68 -9.28
C ILE A 138 -9.00 3.15 -8.21
N GLU A 139 -9.38 1.89 -8.35
CA GLU A 139 -10.26 1.23 -7.42
C GLU A 139 -9.51 0.10 -6.70
N PHE A 140 -9.62 0.09 -5.38
CA PHE A 140 -9.02 -0.90 -4.51
C PHE A 140 -10.05 -1.98 -4.14
N HIS A 141 -9.57 -3.17 -3.82
CA HIS A 141 -10.40 -4.22 -3.24
C HIS A 141 -10.91 -3.78 -1.86
N ASN A 142 -12.19 -4.02 -1.60
CA ASN A 142 -12.74 -3.86 -0.26
C ASN A 142 -12.00 -4.78 0.73
N PRO A 143 -11.73 -4.31 1.95
CA PRO A 143 -11.11 -5.13 2.98
C PRO A 143 -12.02 -6.29 3.36
N ASP A 144 -11.42 -7.47 3.54
CA ASP A 144 -12.10 -8.56 4.22
C ASP A 144 -12.24 -8.22 5.70
N LEU A 145 -13.36 -8.63 6.30
CA LEU A 145 -13.58 -8.44 7.73
C LEU A 145 -12.55 -9.23 8.53
N LEU A 146 -11.78 -8.52 9.35
CA LEU A 146 -10.92 -9.12 10.36
C LEU A 146 -11.74 -9.43 11.59
N GLY A 147 -11.70 -10.69 12.01
CA GLY A 147 -12.26 -11.14 13.27
C GLY A 147 -11.23 -11.99 14.03
N PRO A 148 -11.33 -12.05 15.37
CA PRO A 148 -10.44 -12.85 16.18
C PRO A 148 -10.62 -14.34 15.87
N LYS A 149 -9.51 -15.02 15.57
CA LYS A 149 -9.44 -16.46 15.33
C LYS A 149 -8.55 -17.11 16.37
N GLU A 150 -8.99 -18.24 16.92
CA GLU A 150 -8.16 -19.02 17.84
C GLU A 150 -7.20 -19.92 17.05
N VAL A 151 -5.90 -19.74 17.28
CA VAL A 151 -4.83 -20.49 16.64
C VAL A 151 -3.85 -20.95 17.70
N GLU A 152 -3.79 -22.26 17.95
CA GLU A 152 -2.87 -22.86 18.95
C GLU A 152 -2.99 -22.18 20.33
N GLY A 153 -4.23 -21.97 20.80
CA GLY A 153 -4.53 -21.36 22.11
C GLY A 153 -4.28 -19.86 22.19
N ARG A 154 -4.16 -19.15 21.04
CA ARG A 154 -3.97 -17.70 20.99
C ARG A 154 -4.97 -17.07 20.03
N LEU A 155 -5.49 -15.90 20.39
CA LEU A 155 -6.32 -15.10 19.49
C LEU A 155 -5.46 -14.33 18.49
N VAL A 156 -5.82 -14.39 17.22
CA VAL A 156 -5.12 -13.73 16.11
C VAL A 156 -6.14 -13.11 15.15
N GLU A 157 -5.88 -11.87 14.74
CA GLU A 157 -6.68 -11.15 13.73
C GLU A 157 -5.84 -10.96 12.46
N CYS A 158 -5.82 -11.98 11.59
CA CYS A 158 -5.09 -11.93 10.33
C CYS A 158 -5.74 -12.83 9.28
N LEU A 159 -5.82 -12.33 8.05
CA LEU A 159 -6.41 -13.06 6.92
C LEU A 159 -5.61 -14.30 6.49
N LEU A 160 -4.39 -14.48 6.99
CA LEU A 160 -3.56 -15.67 6.71
C LEU A 160 -3.92 -16.89 7.59
N TYR A 161 -4.83 -16.72 8.56
CA TYR A 161 -5.34 -17.79 9.44
C TYR A 161 -6.83 -17.94 9.31
#